data_AF-A0A2V1P3S6-F1
#
_entry.id   AF-A0A2V1P3S6-F1
#
_cell.length_a   1.000
_cell.length_b   1.000
_cell.length_c   1.000
_cell.angle_alpha   90.00
_cell.angle_beta   90.00
_cell.angle_gamma   90.00
#
_symmetry.space_group_name_H-M   'P 1'
#
loop_
_entity.id
_entity.type
_entity.pdbx_description
1 polymer ?
#
loop_
_entity_poly.entity_id
_entity_poly.type
_entity_poly.pdbx_seq_one_letter_code
_entity_poly.pdbx_strand_id
1 'polypeptide(L)'
;MIAVQFPEPVIEGAEAANNALSMGLNTIADIARERMRRVFRLPEHKTEQGFRAFKLTQSNMMRWTGIEQKDPDTYAAQLEAFTDSLAPGWQPQAVIWEVGLREGYSLTAKVEELDIGTGPTFWRVSDEDRSFTICLDEALTLDAVAPLDLTKDDIFVCRDTALDDTLAANLALQCRLKVI
;
A
#
# COMPACT_ATOMS: atom_id res chain seq x y z
N MET A 1 18.20 -10.38 -2.21
CA MET A 1 17.65 -11.66 -1.70
C MET A 1 16.21 -11.41 -1.29
N ILE A 2 15.27 -12.25 -1.73
CA ILE A 2 13.89 -12.24 -1.26
C ILE A 2 13.66 -13.58 -0.55
N ALA A 3 13.21 -13.54 0.70
CA ALA A 3 12.92 -14.72 1.49
C ALA A 3 11.44 -14.68 1.92
N VAL A 4 10.79 -15.84 1.90
CA VAL A 4 9.39 -16.00 2.28
C VAL A 4 9.31 -17.04 3.39
N GLN A 5 8.55 -16.74 4.43
CA GLN A 5 8.33 -17.63 5.56
C GLN A 5 6.84 -17.63 5.92
N PHE A 6 6.23 -18.81 5.97
CA PHE A 6 4.86 -18.96 6.42
C PHE A 6 4.79 -18.69 7.94
N PRO A 7 3.77 -17.95 8.45
CA PRO A 7 3.67 -17.59 9.86
C PRO A 7 3.07 -18.74 10.69
N GLU A 8 3.74 -19.90 10.68
CA GLU A 8 3.37 -21.05 11.51
C GLU A 8 3.43 -20.66 12.99
N PRO A 9 2.39 -20.96 13.78
CA PRO A 9 2.41 -20.71 15.22
C PRO A 9 3.56 -21.47 15.90
N VAL A 10 4.22 -20.83 16.87
CA VAL A 10 5.17 -21.51 17.75
C VAL A 10 4.38 -22.32 18.77
N ILE A 11 4.67 -23.62 18.87
CA ILE A 11 4.01 -24.54 19.80
C ILE A 11 4.95 -24.78 20.99
N GLU A 12 4.45 -24.56 22.20
CA GLU A 12 5.18 -24.80 23.45
C GLU A 12 5.69 -26.24 23.55
N GLY A 13 6.85 -26.41 24.22
CA GLY A 13 7.39 -27.72 24.55
C GLY A 13 8.91 -27.75 24.55
N ALA A 14 9.51 -27.48 23.39
CA ALA A 14 10.97 -27.39 23.28
C ALA A 14 11.49 -26.10 23.92
N GLU A 15 12.70 -26.15 24.50
CA GLU A 15 13.34 -24.97 25.10
C GLU A 15 13.40 -23.78 24.14
N ALA A 16 13.76 -24.02 22.87
CA ALA A 16 13.80 -23.00 21.84
C ALA A 16 12.43 -22.35 21.56
N ALA A 17 11.35 -23.15 21.60
CA ALA A 17 10.00 -22.64 21.40
C ALA A 17 9.53 -21.80 22.60
N ASN A 18 9.78 -22.27 23.82
CA ASN A 18 9.46 -21.55 25.05
C ASN A 18 10.24 -20.22 25.14
N ASN A 19 11.51 -20.20 24.71
CA ASN A 19 12.31 -18.99 24.64
C ASN A 19 11.79 -17.99 23.60
N ALA A 20 11.31 -18.46 22.44
CA ALA A 20 10.72 -17.58 21.44
C ALA A 20 9.43 -16.94 21.95
N LEU A 21 8.56 -17.73 22.58
CA LEU A 21 7.29 -17.26 23.14
C LEU A 21 7.49 -16.27 24.30
N SER A 22 8.46 -16.51 25.19
CA SER A 22 8.78 -15.57 26.27
C SER A 22 9.29 -14.21 25.77
N MET A 23 9.78 -14.14 24.53
CA MET A 23 10.17 -12.92 23.83
C MET A 23 9.04 -12.30 22.98
N GLY A 24 7.82 -12.86 23.00
CA GLY A 24 6.69 -12.40 22.20
C GLY A 24 6.75 -12.80 20.72
N LEU A 25 7.61 -13.76 20.35
CA LEU A 25 7.73 -14.27 18.98
C LEU A 25 6.76 -15.43 18.80
N ASN A 26 5.56 -15.12 18.34
CA ASN A 26 4.44 -16.07 18.29
C ASN A 26 4.47 -16.98 17.05
N THR A 27 5.24 -16.62 16.02
CA THR A 27 5.32 -17.38 14.77
C THR A 27 6.75 -17.64 14.31
N ILE A 28 6.95 -18.68 13.50
CA ILE A 28 8.24 -18.95 12.85
C ILE A 28 8.70 -17.76 12.00
N ALA A 29 7.77 -17.03 11.37
CA ALA A 29 8.08 -15.80 10.64
C ALA A 29 8.62 -14.68 11.56
N ASP A 30 8.12 -14.57 12.79
CA ASP A 30 8.64 -13.61 13.77
C ASP A 30 10.05 -13.96 14.21
N ILE A 31 10.32 -15.25 14.46
CA ILE A 31 11.67 -15.76 14.77
C ILE A 31 12.63 -15.48 13.61
N ALA A 32 12.22 -15.79 12.37
CA ALA A 32 13.05 -15.56 11.18
C ALA A 32 13.39 -14.08 11.00
N ARG A 33 12.39 -13.20 11.16
CA ARG A 33 12.56 -11.74 11.08
C ARG A 33 13.50 -11.22 12.17
N GLU A 34 13.32 -11.69 13.40
CA GLU A 34 14.15 -11.28 14.53
C GLU A 34 15.59 -11.78 14.40
N ARG A 35 15.78 -13.01 13.91
CA ARG A 35 17.11 -13.53 13.57
C ARG A 35 17.80 -12.65 12.55
N MET A 36 17.13 -12.26 11.46
CA MET A 36 17.68 -11.35 10.46
C MET A 36 18.08 -10.01 11.08
N ARG A 37 17.21 -9.39 11.88
CA ARG A 37 17.52 -8.12 12.57
C ARG A 37 18.78 -8.22 13.44
N ARG A 38 18.94 -9.33 14.18
CA ARG A 38 20.11 -9.54 15.04
C ARG A 38 21.38 -9.71 14.23
N VAL A 39 21.33 -10.48 13.15
CA VAL A 39 22.47 -10.70 12.26
C VAL A 39 22.95 -9.38 11.65
N PHE A 40 22.05 -8.52 11.16
CA PHE A 40 22.43 -7.20 10.61
C PHE A 40 23.03 -6.23 11.64
N ARG A 41 22.88 -6.50 12.94
CA ARG A 41 23.50 -5.72 14.02
C ARG A 41 24.88 -6.22 14.43
N LEU A 42 25.30 -7.41 13.99
CA LEU A 42 26.60 -7.96 14.34
C LEU A 42 27.72 -7.16 13.66
N PRO A 43 28.86 -6.88 14.34
CA PRO A 43 29.95 -6.07 13.77
C PRO A 43 30.49 -6.60 12.44
N GLU A 44 30.57 -7.93 12.32
CA GLU A 44 31.00 -8.68 11.12
C GLU A 44 30.04 -8.56 9.93
N HIS A 45 28.80 -8.16 10.17
CA HIS A 45 27.76 -7.96 9.17
C HIS A 45 27.18 -6.54 9.21
N LYS A 46 27.89 -5.63 9.88
CA LYS A 46 27.48 -4.23 10.04
C LYS A 46 27.63 -3.54 8.70
N THR A 47 26.57 -3.68 7.92
CA THR A 47 26.39 -3.02 6.64
C THR A 47 25.43 -1.86 6.88
N GLU A 48 25.50 -0.81 6.07
CA GLU A 48 24.44 0.23 6.01
C GLU A 48 23.13 -0.33 5.44
N GLN A 49 23.01 -1.66 5.29
CA GLN A 49 21.91 -2.34 4.63
C GLN A 49 20.94 -2.85 5.69
N GLY A 50 19.66 -2.51 5.49
CA GLY A 50 18.55 -3.11 6.21
C GLY A 50 17.79 -4.11 5.33
N PHE A 51 16.62 -4.50 5.81
CA PHE A 51 15.64 -5.23 5.01
C PHE A 51 14.25 -4.68 5.28
N ARG A 52 13.38 -4.77 4.27
CA ARG A 52 11.95 -4.48 4.41
C ARG A 52 11.22 -5.79 4.68
N ALA A 53 10.28 -5.76 5.62
CA ALA A 53 9.45 -6.92 5.94
C ALA A 53 8.00 -6.62 5.55
N PHE A 54 7.41 -7.50 4.76
CA PHE A 54 6.01 -7.43 4.36
C PHE A 54 5.23 -8.59 4.97
N LYS A 55 3.93 -8.37 5.18
CA LYS A 55 2.98 -9.38 5.63
C LYS A 55 1.81 -9.39 4.67
N LEU A 56 1.39 -10.58 4.23
CA LEU A 56 0.16 -10.73 3.47
C LEU A 56 -1.04 -10.45 4.38
N THR A 57 -1.94 -9.61 3.88
CA THR A 57 -3.21 -9.26 4.52
C THR A 57 -4.30 -9.21 3.46
N GLN A 58 -5.54 -8.97 3.87
CA GLN A 58 -6.64 -8.73 2.94
C GLN A 58 -6.36 -7.47 2.09
N SER A 59 -6.90 -7.45 0.87
CA SER A 59 -6.83 -6.32 -0.06
C SER A 59 -7.37 -5.04 0.60
N ASN A 60 -6.65 -3.93 0.44
CA ASN A 60 -7.13 -2.60 0.84
C ASN A 60 -8.15 -2.04 -0.16
N MET A 61 -8.37 -2.71 -1.28
CA MET A 61 -9.45 -2.38 -2.22
C MET A 61 -10.66 -3.25 -1.94
N MET A 62 -11.83 -2.62 -1.85
CA MET A 62 -13.13 -3.27 -1.77
C MET A 62 -13.34 -4.13 -3.01
N ARG A 63 -13.67 -5.40 -2.80
CA ARG A 63 -14.12 -6.28 -3.88
C ARG A 63 -15.62 -6.37 -3.78
N TRP A 64 -16.31 -6.01 -4.86
CA TRP A 64 -17.73 -6.31 -4.99
C TRP A 64 -17.91 -7.82 -4.92
N THR A 65 -18.56 -8.31 -3.86
CA THR A 65 -18.76 -9.74 -3.63
C THR A 65 -20.12 -10.24 -4.13
N GLY A 66 -20.91 -9.36 -4.76
CA GLY A 66 -22.27 -9.68 -5.16
C GLY A 66 -23.23 -9.65 -3.96
N ILE A 67 -24.51 -9.77 -4.26
CA ILE A 67 -25.58 -9.66 -3.25
C ILE A 67 -26.20 -11.03 -3.05
N GLU A 68 -26.09 -11.58 -1.84
CA GLU A 68 -26.77 -12.83 -1.48
C GLU A 68 -28.23 -12.61 -1.07
N GLN A 69 -28.59 -11.44 -0.56
CA GLN A 69 -29.94 -11.14 -0.03
C GLN A 69 -30.64 -10.04 -0.83
N LYS A 70 -31.80 -10.39 -1.41
CA LYS A 70 -32.65 -9.49 -2.21
C LYS A 70 -33.58 -8.66 -1.32
N ASP A 71 -33.02 -7.93 -0.37
CA ASP A 71 -33.75 -6.96 0.44
C ASP A 71 -33.42 -5.52 -0.02
N PRO A 72 -34.43 -4.68 -0.37
CA PRO A 72 -34.20 -3.32 -0.89
C PRO A 72 -33.43 -2.39 0.05
N ASP A 73 -33.68 -2.45 1.36
CA ASP A 73 -33.02 -1.58 2.34
C ASP A 73 -31.55 -1.99 2.54
N THR A 74 -31.30 -3.30 2.61
CA THR A 74 -29.94 -3.86 2.64
C THR A 74 -29.17 -3.55 1.35
N TYR A 75 -29.85 -3.52 0.21
CA TYR A 75 -29.26 -3.16 -1.09
C TYR A 75 -28.84 -1.68 -1.16
N ALA A 76 -29.70 -0.77 -0.68
CA ALA A 76 -29.38 0.67 -0.63
C ALA A 76 -28.18 0.94 0.28
N ALA A 77 -28.15 0.34 1.47
CA ALA A 77 -27.02 0.48 2.40
C ALA A 77 -25.70 -0.07 1.84
N GLN A 78 -25.76 -1.18 1.07
CA GLN A 78 -24.56 -1.71 0.41
C GLN A 78 -24.10 -0.83 -0.75
N LEU A 79 -25.01 -0.27 -1.55
CA LEU A 79 -24.65 0.68 -2.60
C LEU A 79 -23.94 1.91 -2.02
N GLU A 80 -24.44 2.46 -0.91
CA GLU A 80 -23.78 3.55 -0.21
C GLU A 80 -22.42 3.15 0.37
N ALA A 81 -22.29 1.92 0.89
CA ALA A 81 -21.02 1.40 1.41
C ALA A 81 -19.94 1.15 0.35
N PHE A 82 -20.32 1.10 -0.94
CA PHE A 82 -19.42 0.96 -2.09
C PHE A 82 -19.14 2.28 -2.81
N THR A 83 -19.46 3.41 -2.18
CA THR A 83 -19.10 4.75 -2.71
C THR A 83 -17.59 4.97 -2.74
N ASP A 84 -16.84 4.37 -1.80
CA ASP A 84 -15.38 4.33 -1.82
C ASP A 84 -14.88 2.94 -2.20
N SER A 85 -13.89 2.92 -3.08
CA SER A 85 -13.19 1.71 -3.52
C SER A 85 -12.21 1.18 -2.48
N LEU A 86 -11.85 1.97 -1.46
CA LEU A 86 -10.92 1.58 -0.42
C LEU A 86 -11.63 0.94 0.79
N ALA A 87 -11.04 -0.12 1.32
CA ALA A 87 -11.58 -0.88 2.44
C ALA A 87 -11.53 -0.07 3.75
N PRO A 88 -12.54 -0.16 4.64
CA PRO A 88 -12.55 0.60 5.88
C PRO A 88 -11.26 0.42 6.72
N GLY A 89 -10.70 1.53 7.19
CA GLY A 89 -9.48 1.53 8.02
C GLY A 89 -8.17 1.31 7.25
N TRP A 90 -8.19 1.41 5.92
CA TRP A 90 -7.00 1.37 5.08
C TRP A 90 -5.92 2.35 5.55
N GLN A 91 -4.67 2.02 5.26
CA GLN A 91 -3.52 2.86 5.61
C GLN A 91 -2.80 3.30 4.34
N PRO A 92 -2.37 4.57 4.19
CA PRO A 92 -1.77 5.08 2.96
C PRO A 92 -0.64 4.21 2.43
N GLN A 93 0.32 3.86 3.28
CA GLN A 93 1.44 3.00 2.92
C GLN A 93 0.99 1.62 2.41
N ALA A 94 -0.05 1.02 3.00
CA ALA A 94 -0.55 -0.29 2.56
C ALA A 94 -1.17 -0.22 1.16
N VAL A 95 -1.96 0.83 0.89
CA VAL A 95 -2.56 1.08 -0.43
C VAL A 95 -1.47 1.37 -1.46
N ILE A 96 -0.50 2.23 -1.15
CA ILE A 96 0.61 2.57 -2.06
C ILE A 96 1.40 1.31 -2.45
N TRP A 97 1.74 0.46 -1.48
CA TRP A 97 2.42 -0.82 -1.76
C TRP A 97 1.56 -1.77 -2.58
N GLU A 98 0.27 -1.87 -2.29
CA GLU A 98 -0.64 -2.72 -3.04
C GLU A 98 -0.80 -2.25 -4.49
N VAL A 99 -0.97 -0.95 -4.72
CA VAL A 99 -1.01 -0.35 -6.07
C VAL A 99 0.31 -0.56 -6.78
N GLY A 100 1.44 -0.22 -6.15
CA GLY A 100 2.76 -0.40 -6.75
C GLY A 100 3.00 -1.84 -7.20
N LEU A 101 2.69 -2.83 -6.35
CA LEU A 101 2.84 -4.24 -6.70
C LEU A 101 1.91 -4.67 -7.84
N ARG A 102 0.66 -4.20 -7.87
CA ARG A 102 -0.28 -4.47 -8.98
C ARG A 102 0.20 -3.87 -10.30
N GLU A 103 0.85 -2.71 -10.24
CA GLU A 103 1.46 -2.03 -11.38
C GLU A 103 2.82 -2.63 -11.80
N GLY A 104 3.30 -3.64 -11.08
CA GLY A 104 4.53 -4.36 -11.37
C GLY A 104 5.80 -3.68 -10.87
N TYR A 105 5.70 -2.77 -9.89
CA TYR A 105 6.85 -2.23 -9.18
C TYR A 105 7.42 -3.27 -8.20
N SER A 106 8.73 -3.27 -8.03
CA SER A 106 9.44 -4.20 -7.16
C SER A 106 9.26 -3.88 -5.67
N LEU A 107 9.54 -4.86 -4.81
CA LEU A 107 9.59 -4.66 -3.35
C LEU A 107 10.75 -3.75 -2.90
N THR A 108 11.68 -3.45 -3.81
CA THR A 108 12.79 -2.51 -3.63
C THR A 108 12.48 -1.10 -4.10
N ALA A 109 11.28 -0.86 -4.63
CA ALA A 109 10.83 0.47 -5.03
C ALA A 109 10.98 1.48 -3.88
N LYS A 110 11.28 2.71 -4.27
CA LYS A 110 11.38 3.87 -3.39
C LYS A 110 10.00 4.53 -3.31
N VAL A 111 9.54 4.80 -2.09
CA VAL A 111 8.28 5.48 -1.83
C VAL A 111 8.60 6.74 -1.06
N GLU A 112 8.25 7.90 -1.62
CA GLU A 112 8.58 9.22 -1.07
C GLU A 112 7.34 10.09 -1.03
N GLU A 113 7.15 10.82 0.06
CA GLU A 113 6.16 11.89 0.11
C GLU A 113 6.70 13.11 -0.64
N LEU A 114 5.84 13.75 -1.44
CA LEU A 114 6.17 14.97 -2.18
C LEU A 114 5.67 16.18 -1.39
N ASP A 115 6.59 17.09 -1.05
CA ASP A 115 6.26 18.36 -0.41
C ASP A 115 5.82 19.38 -1.47
N ILE A 116 4.52 19.40 -1.76
CA ILE A 116 3.91 20.29 -2.77
C ILE A 116 3.25 21.52 -2.14
N GLY A 117 2.89 21.44 -0.85
CA GLY A 117 2.30 22.55 -0.11
C GLY A 117 0.89 22.97 -0.57
N THR A 118 0.19 22.12 -1.33
CA THR A 118 -1.15 22.42 -1.88
C THR A 118 -2.31 21.97 -1.01
N GLY A 119 -2.04 21.28 0.11
CA GLY A 119 -3.04 20.70 0.99
C GLY A 119 -3.08 19.18 0.87
N PRO A 120 -3.31 18.61 -0.33
CA PRO A 120 -3.31 17.16 -0.49
C PRO A 120 -1.92 16.52 -0.35
N THR A 121 -1.91 15.27 0.10
CA THR A 121 -0.69 14.48 0.26
C THR A 121 -0.42 13.67 -1.00
N PHE A 122 0.74 13.90 -1.61
CA PHE A 122 1.17 13.18 -2.80
C PHE A 122 2.36 12.29 -2.47
N TRP A 123 2.38 11.09 -3.05
CA TRP A 123 3.48 10.15 -2.92
C TRP A 123 4.02 9.80 -4.30
N ARG A 124 5.34 9.69 -4.42
CA ARG A 124 6.01 9.16 -5.60
C ARG A 124 6.56 7.78 -5.30
N VAL A 125 6.21 6.84 -6.16
CA VAL A 125 6.79 5.50 -6.17
C VAL A 125 7.68 5.37 -7.39
N SER A 126 8.96 5.08 -7.17
CA SER A 126 9.96 4.96 -8.23
C SER A 126 10.68 3.62 -8.14
N ASP A 127 10.89 2.99 -9.29
CA ASP A 127 11.63 1.74 -9.43
C ASP A 127 12.37 1.74 -10.76
N GLU A 128 13.69 1.59 -10.71
CA GLU A 128 14.57 1.72 -11.89
C GLU A 128 14.26 3.01 -12.69
N ASP A 129 13.79 2.86 -13.93
CA ASP A 129 13.52 3.96 -14.88
C ASP A 129 12.03 4.36 -14.94
N ARG A 130 11.18 3.83 -14.05
CA ARG A 130 9.73 4.11 -14.03
C ARG A 130 9.29 4.68 -12.69
N SER A 131 8.27 5.55 -12.74
CA SER A 131 7.62 6.08 -11.54
C SER A 131 6.13 6.33 -11.76
N PHE A 132 5.38 6.34 -10.66
CA PHE A 132 4.03 6.90 -10.62
C PHE A 132 3.87 7.82 -9.42
N THR A 133 2.94 8.76 -9.55
CA THR A 133 2.51 9.62 -8.44
C THR A 133 1.14 9.15 -7.99
N ILE A 134 0.89 9.11 -6.68
CA ILE A 134 -0.38 8.71 -6.09
C ILE A 134 -0.85 9.70 -5.03
N CYS A 135 -2.14 10.03 -5.05
CA CYS A 135 -2.81 10.78 -4.00
C CYS A 135 -4.01 9.98 -3.48
N LEU A 136 -4.15 9.90 -2.16
CA LEU A 136 -5.21 9.12 -1.50
C LEU A 136 -6.22 9.99 -0.75
N ASP A 137 -6.14 11.31 -0.94
CA ASP A 137 -7.08 12.25 -0.31
C ASP A 137 -8.43 12.22 -1.01
N GLU A 138 -9.47 12.62 -0.29
CA GLU A 138 -10.87 12.46 -0.71
C GLU A 138 -11.31 13.45 -1.77
N ALA A 139 -10.61 14.57 -1.93
CA ALA A 139 -10.94 15.60 -2.90
C ALA A 139 -9.66 16.22 -3.46
N LEU A 140 -9.62 16.39 -4.78
CA LEU A 140 -8.55 17.07 -5.49
C LEU A 140 -9.10 18.25 -6.28
N THR A 141 -8.25 19.24 -6.49
CA THR A 141 -8.53 20.38 -7.37
C THR A 141 -7.43 20.48 -8.42
N LEU A 142 -7.73 21.14 -9.55
CA LEU A 142 -6.75 21.35 -10.61
C LEU A 142 -5.53 22.13 -10.09
N ASP A 143 -5.75 23.15 -9.25
CA ASP A 143 -4.67 23.95 -8.64
C ASP A 143 -3.79 23.12 -7.71
N ALA A 144 -4.34 22.10 -7.04
CA ALA A 144 -3.57 21.23 -6.16
C ALA A 144 -2.67 20.25 -6.94
N VAL A 145 -3.10 19.83 -8.12
CA VAL A 145 -2.41 18.87 -8.99
C VAL A 145 -1.45 19.56 -9.97
N ALA A 146 -1.73 20.81 -10.37
CA ALA A 146 -0.92 21.55 -11.34
C ALA A 146 0.58 21.58 -11.03
N PRO A 147 1.04 21.74 -9.77
CA PRO A 147 2.48 21.76 -9.45
C PRO A 147 3.20 20.42 -9.65
N LEU A 148 2.47 19.31 -9.85
CA LEU A 148 3.09 18.04 -10.20
C LEU A 148 3.71 18.02 -11.59
N ASP A 149 3.34 18.98 -12.46
CA ASP A 149 3.83 19.12 -13.83
C ASP A 149 3.74 17.80 -14.63
N LEU A 150 2.61 17.11 -14.46
CA LEU A 150 2.39 15.79 -15.07
C LEU A 150 2.39 15.88 -16.60
N THR A 151 2.99 14.88 -17.22
CA THR A 151 3.07 14.71 -18.67
C THR A 151 2.39 13.41 -19.13
N LYS A 152 2.28 13.20 -20.45
CA LYS A 152 1.62 12.02 -21.02
C LYS A 152 2.32 10.69 -20.70
N ASP A 153 3.58 10.75 -20.30
CA ASP A 153 4.36 9.58 -19.92
C ASP A 153 4.21 9.25 -18.43
N ASP A 154 3.72 10.20 -17.63
CA ASP A 154 3.53 10.03 -16.20
C ASP A 154 2.24 9.26 -15.89
N ILE A 155 2.34 8.36 -14.91
CA ILE A 155 1.19 7.67 -14.33
C ILE A 155 0.78 8.42 -13.07
N PHE A 156 -0.49 8.83 -13.01
CA PHE A 156 -1.09 9.42 -11.84
C PHE A 156 -2.22 8.54 -11.33
N VAL A 157 -2.16 8.18 -10.05
CA VAL A 157 -3.16 7.35 -9.37
C VAL A 157 -3.89 8.19 -8.33
N CYS A 158 -5.22 8.17 -8.33
CA CYS A 158 -6.01 8.79 -7.27
C CYS A 158 -7.30 8.03 -7.00
N ARG A 159 -7.97 8.32 -5.89
CA ARG A 159 -9.30 7.76 -5.59
C ARG A 159 -10.31 8.29 -6.61
N ASP A 160 -11.22 7.42 -7.06
CA ASP A 160 -12.30 7.83 -7.96
C ASP A 160 -13.14 8.97 -7.35
N THR A 161 -13.41 8.88 -6.05
CA THR A 161 -14.15 9.90 -5.28
C THR A 161 -13.45 11.26 -5.23
N ALA A 162 -12.14 11.32 -5.52
CA ALA A 162 -11.37 12.55 -5.45
C ALA A 162 -11.52 13.47 -6.67
N LEU A 163 -12.15 12.96 -7.74
CA LEU A 163 -12.26 13.67 -9.01
C LEU A 163 -13.70 14.11 -9.26
N ASP A 164 -13.86 15.35 -9.74
CA ASP A 164 -15.05 15.73 -10.49
C ASP A 164 -14.85 15.43 -12.00
N ASP A 165 -15.93 15.47 -12.77
CA ASP A 165 -15.91 15.19 -14.22
C ASP A 165 -14.92 16.09 -14.98
N THR A 166 -14.75 17.33 -14.53
CA THR A 166 -13.87 18.31 -15.19
C THR A 166 -12.41 17.99 -14.92
N LEU A 167 -12.06 17.69 -13.68
CA LEU A 167 -10.71 17.32 -13.27
C LEU A 167 -10.31 15.98 -13.87
N ALA A 168 -11.20 14.98 -13.88
CA ALA A 168 -10.96 13.69 -14.51
C ALA A 168 -10.63 13.85 -16.01
N ALA A 169 -11.41 14.66 -16.73
CA ALA A 169 -11.18 14.94 -18.15
C ALA A 169 -9.83 15.64 -18.39
N ASN A 170 -9.50 16.66 -17.58
CA ASN A 170 -8.24 17.38 -17.69
C ASN A 170 -7.03 16.47 -17.44
N LEU A 171 -7.08 15.67 -16.37
CA LEU A 171 -5.98 14.76 -16.02
C LEU A 171 -5.82 13.63 -17.03
N ALA A 172 -6.90 13.09 -17.57
CA ALA A 172 -6.85 12.06 -18.61
C ALA A 172 -6.24 12.56 -19.94
N LEU A 173 -6.31 13.86 -20.22
CA LEU A 173 -5.64 14.47 -21.38
C LEU A 173 -4.16 14.79 -21.11
N GLN A 174 -3.83 15.10 -19.86
CA GLN A 174 -2.50 15.52 -19.43
C GLN A 174 -1.56 14.33 -19.16
N CYS A 175 -2.06 13.27 -18.53
CA CYS A 175 -1.27 12.14 -18.05
C CYS A 175 -1.99 10.79 -18.21
N ARG A 176 -1.32 9.70 -17.85
CA ARG A 176 -1.94 8.37 -17.73
C ARG A 176 -2.66 8.28 -16.38
N LEU A 177 -3.88 8.80 -16.34
CA LEU A 177 -4.74 8.74 -15.17
C LEU A 177 -5.21 7.30 -14.88
N LYS A 178 -5.10 6.88 -13.64
CA LYS A 178 -5.71 5.66 -13.10
C LYS A 178 -6.49 6.00 -11.84
N VAL A 179 -7.74 5.61 -11.81
CA VAL A 179 -8.55 5.72 -10.60
C VAL A 179 -8.54 4.38 -9.86
N ILE A 180 -8.47 4.46 -8.54
CA ILE A 180 -8.56 3.29 -7.66
C ILE A 180 -9.84 3.31 -6.87
#